data_AF-A0A3B0TMK1-F1
#
_entry.id   AF-A0A3B0TMK1-F1
#
_cell.length_a   1.000
_cell.length_b   1.000
_cell.length_c   1.000
_cell.angle_alpha   90.00
_cell.angle_beta   90.00
_cell.angle_gamma   90.00
#
_symmetry.space_group_name_H-M   'P 1'
#
loop_
_entity.id
_entity.type
_entity.pdbx_description
1 polymer ?
#
loop_
_entity_poly.entity_id
_entity_poly.type
_entity_poly.pdbx_seq_one_letter_code
_entity_poly.pdbx_strand_id
1 'polypeptide(L)' 'VFSRRIYTLTGQGTYDDVRKKLQRDSDFAQTAREYVAEFEQLLQTANNPAEARQILVSERGKVFTMLAHASGRIG' A
#
# COMPACT_ATOMS: atom_id res chain seq x y z
N VAL A 1 7.25 -10.71 9.49
CA VAL A 1 7.66 -10.95 8.10
C VAL A 1 6.42 -11.21 7.25
N PHE A 2 5.91 -10.17 6.58
CA PHE A 2 4.76 -10.28 5.69
C PHE A 2 5.17 -11.07 4.45
N SER A 3 4.92 -12.37 4.48
CA SER A 3 5.36 -13.32 3.48
C SER A 3 4.54 -13.18 2.21
N ARG A 4 5.18 -12.72 1.13
CA ARG A 4 5.25 -13.18 -0.29
C ARG A 4 4.21 -14.19 -0.85
N ARG A 5 3.06 -14.42 -0.22
CA ARG A 5 2.09 -15.49 -0.53
C ARG A 5 0.64 -15.00 -0.68
N ILE A 6 0.40 -13.69 -0.65
CA ILE A 6 -0.90 -13.10 -1.02
C ILE A 6 -0.98 -12.81 -2.53
N TYR A 7 0.12 -12.98 -3.27
CA TYR A 7 0.11 -12.82 -4.71
C TYR A 7 0.66 -14.08 -5.39
N THR A 8 -0.02 -14.53 -6.44
CA THR A 8 0.51 -15.44 -7.46
C THR A 8 1.81 -14.87 -8.05
N LEU A 9 2.52 -15.60 -8.94
CA LEU A 9 3.73 -15.12 -9.66
C LEU A 9 3.59 -13.67 -10.20
N THR A 10 2.36 -13.23 -10.44
CA THR A 10 1.92 -11.87 -10.75
C THR A 10 2.36 -10.79 -9.76
N GLY A 11 2.42 -11.04 -8.45
CA GLY A 11 2.65 -9.98 -7.44
C GLY A 11 4.06 -9.41 -7.37
N GLN A 12 5.07 -10.18 -7.77
CA GLN A 12 6.44 -9.63 -7.91
C GLN A 12 6.50 -8.69 -9.12
N GLY A 13 5.86 -9.08 -10.23
CA GLY A 13 5.68 -8.21 -11.40
C GLY A 13 4.90 -6.94 -11.05
N THR A 14 3.77 -7.07 -10.35
CA THR A 14 2.96 -5.91 -9.92
C THR A 14 3.77 -4.96 -9.04
N TYR A 15 4.56 -5.45 -8.10
CA TYR A 15 5.42 -4.60 -7.27
C TYR A 15 6.45 -3.84 -8.12
N ASP A 16 7.15 -4.54 -9.01
CA ASP A 16 8.16 -3.92 -9.88
C ASP A 16 7.54 -2.90 -10.84
N ASP A 17 6.35 -3.19 -11.36
CA ASP A 17 5.61 -2.28 -12.24
C ASP A 17 5.12 -1.05 -11.48
N VAL A 18 4.57 -1.22 -10.27
CA VAL A 18 4.20 -0.10 -9.39
C VAL A 18 5.42 0.74 -9.06
N ARG A 19 6.55 0.13 -8.69
CA ARG A 19 7.79 0.84 -8.40
C ARG A 19 8.31 1.61 -9.61
N LYS A 20 8.32 1.00 -10.81
CA LYS A 20 8.69 1.68 -12.06
C LYS A 20 7.76 2.84 -12.36
N LYS A 21 6.45 2.66 -12.17
CA LYS A 21 5.44 3.69 -12.41
C LYS A 21 5.57 4.85 -11.42
N LEU A 22 5.78 4.58 -10.14
CA LEU A 22 6.11 5.61 -9.12
C LEU A 22 7.33 6.46 -9.50
N GLN A 23 8.31 5.89 -10.20
CA GLN A 23 9.52 6.61 -10.63
C GLN A 23 9.35 7.38 -11.94
N ARG A 24 8.51 6.89 -12.85
CA ARG A 24 8.42 7.39 -14.24
C ARG A 24 7.16 8.19 -14.55
N ASP A 25 6.15 8.13 -13.68
CA ASP A 25 4.83 8.73 -13.88
C ASP A 25 4.49 9.61 -12.66
N SER A 26 4.58 10.92 -12.84
CA SER A 26 4.39 11.91 -11.77
C SER A 26 2.96 11.94 -11.25
N ASP A 27 1.98 11.74 -12.13
CA ASP A 27 0.55 11.79 -11.79
C ASP A 27 0.16 10.56 -10.98
N PHE A 28 0.69 9.39 -11.38
CA PHE A 28 0.57 8.18 -10.59
C PHE A 28 1.24 8.34 -9.23
N ALA A 29 2.45 8.92 -9.17
CA ALA A 29 3.14 9.15 -7.90
C ALA A 29 2.38 10.11 -6.99
N GLN A 30 1.75 11.15 -7.53
CA GLN A 30 0.91 12.07 -6.77
C GLN A 30 -0.33 11.37 -6.22
N THR A 31 -1.06 10.66 -7.07
CA THR A 31 -2.25 9.88 -6.68
C THR A 31 -1.92 8.85 -5.60
N ALA A 32 -0.78 8.16 -5.73
CA ALA A 32 -0.31 7.19 -4.74
C ALA A 32 0.01 7.84 -3.39
N ARG A 33 0.61 9.04 -3.38
CA ARG A 33 0.87 9.81 -2.15
C ARG A 33 -0.43 10.23 -1.47
N GLU A 34 -1.40 10.72 -2.23
CA GLU A 34 -2.72 11.12 -1.73
C GLU A 34 -3.44 9.91 -1.11
N TYR A 35 -3.47 8.79 -1.83
CA TYR A 35 -4.04 7.55 -1.32
C TYR A 35 -3.41 7.10 0.00
N VAL A 36 -2.07 7.13 0.10
CA VAL A 36 -1.36 6.78 1.32
C VAL A 36 -1.75 7.70 2.47
N ALA A 37 -1.80 9.02 2.23
CA ALA A 37 -2.18 10.00 3.25
C ALA A 37 -3.63 9.82 3.72
N GLU A 38 -4.57 9.64 2.79
CA GLU A 38 -5.98 9.37 3.10
C GLU A 38 -6.16 8.09 3.90
N PHE A 39 -5.40 7.04 3.55
CA PHE A 39 -5.46 5.78 4.28
C PHE A 39 -4.87 5.90 5.69
N GLU A 40 -3.79 6.68 5.87
CA GLU A 40 -3.26 7.01 7.20
C GLU A 40 -4.30 7.76 8.05
N GLN A 41 -5.05 8.70 7.46
CA GLN A 41 -6.16 9.38 8.14
C GLN A 41 -7.29 8.41 8.51
N LEU A 42 -7.65 7.49 7.63
CA LEU A 42 -8.62 6.43 7.92
C LEU A 42 -8.16 5.54 9.09
N LEU A 43 -6.87 5.21 9.17
CA LEU A 43 -6.35 4.45 10.31
C LEU A 43 -6.47 5.22 11.63
N GLN A 44 -6.37 6.55 11.59
CA GLN A 44 -6.56 7.40 12.78
C GLN A 44 -8.01 7.42 13.28
N THR A 45 -9.00 7.06 12.45
CA THR A 45 -10.40 6.99 12.90
C THR A 45 -10.74 5.68 13.62
N ALA A 46 -9.84 4.70 13.64
CA ALA A 46 -10.08 3.43 14.31
C ALA A 46 -10.11 3.61 15.84
N ASN A 47 -11.15 3.11 16.48
CA ASN A 47 -11.35 3.27 17.92
C ASN A 47 -10.47 2.33 18.75
N ASN A 48 -10.02 1.23 18.14
CA ASN A 48 -9.21 0.22 18.81
C ASN A 48 -8.29 -0.54 17.83
N PRO A 49 -7.27 -1.26 18.35
CA PRO A 49 -6.33 -2.00 17.50
C PRO A 49 -6.97 -3.12 16.65
N ALA A 50 -8.10 -3.68 17.06
CA ALA A 50 -8.78 -4.72 16.29
C ALA A 50 -9.45 -4.13 15.04
N GLU A 51 -10.10 -2.97 15.18
CA GLU A 51 -10.67 -2.20 14.07
C GLU A 51 -9.58 -1.73 13.09
N ALA A 52 -8.47 -1.18 13.61
CA ALA A 52 -7.33 -0.80 12.78
C ALA A 52 -6.77 -2.01 11.99
N ARG A 53 -6.70 -3.19 12.64
CA ARG A 53 -6.28 -4.43 11.98
C ARG A 53 -7.24 -4.86 10.88
N GLN A 54 -8.55 -4.72 11.07
CA GLN A 54 -9.56 -5.02 10.05
C GLN A 54 -9.40 -4.09 8.82
N ILE A 55 -9.13 -2.81 9.06
CA ILE A 55 -8.85 -1.83 7.98
C ILE A 55 -7.58 -2.23 7.22
N LEU A 56 -6.50 -2.60 7.91
CA LEU A 56 -5.23 -2.99 7.28
C LEU A 56 -5.32 -4.28 6.44
N VAL A 57 -6.14 -5.26 6.83
CA VAL A 57 -6.28 -6.52 6.07
C VAL A 57 -7.28 -6.44 4.91
N SER A 58 -8.00 -5.33 4.78
CA SER A 58 -8.92 -5.08 3.67
C SER A 58 -8.19 -4.97 2.33
N GLU A 59 -8.91 -5.08 1.21
CA GLU A 59 -8.32 -4.87 -0.13
C GLU A 59 -7.65 -3.50 -0.27
N ARG A 60 -8.23 -2.46 0.32
CA ARG A 60 -7.61 -1.12 0.37
C ARG A 60 -6.32 -1.13 1.19
N GLY A 61 -6.29 -1.84 2.31
CA GLY A 61 -5.09 -2.00 3.14
C GLY A 61 -3.95 -2.74 2.42
N LYS A 62 -4.27 -3.69 1.53
CA LYS A 62 -3.28 -4.35 0.66
C LYS A 62 -2.66 -3.37 -0.33
N VAL A 63 -3.48 -2.55 -0.99
CA VAL A 63 -3.00 -1.51 -1.92
C VAL A 63 -2.13 -0.49 -1.19
N PHE A 64 -2.58 -0.03 -0.02
CA PHE A 64 -1.81 0.86 0.86
C PHE A 64 -0.43 0.28 1.17
N THR A 65 -0.38 -0.98 1.64
CA THR A 65 0.87 -1.65 2.00
C THR A 65 1.80 -1.78 0.79
N MET A 66 1.26 -2.10 -0.39
CA MET A 66 2.03 -2.20 -1.63
C MET A 66 2.63 -0.85 -2.06
N LEU A 67 1.84 0.22 -2.03
CA LEU A 67 2.31 1.58 -2.38
C LEU A 67 3.34 2.11 -1.37
N ALA A 68 3.09 1.93 -0.07
CA ALA A 68 4.00 2.36 0.97
C ALA A 68 5.34 1.59 0.92
N HIS A 69 5.31 0.30 0.58
CA HIS A 69 6.52 -0.48 0.38
C HIS A 69 7.26 -0.10 -0.92
N ALA A 70 6.55 0.01 -2.06
CA ALA A 70 7.15 0.33 -3.35
C ALA A 70 7.74 1.75 -3.43
N SER A 71 7.24 2.68 -2.61
CA SER A 71 7.79 4.02 -2.46
C SER A 71 9.05 4.08 -1.59
N GLY A 72 9.47 2.97 -0.96
CA GLY A 72 10.63 2.93 -0.08
C GLY A 72 10.39 3.50 1.32
N ARG A 73 9.13 3.78 1.69
CA ARG A 73 8.77 4.31 3.02
C ARG A 73 8.73 3.24 4.10
N ILE A 74 8.66 1.96 3.73
CA ILE A 74 8.66 0.82 4.65
C ILE A 74 9.77 -0.14 4.22
N GLY A 75 10.89 -0.10 4.94
CA GLY A 75 12.06 -0.96 4.79
C GLY A 75 12.52 -1.48 6.14
#